data_AF-A0A8J4F604-F1
#
_entry.id   AF-A0A8J4F604-F1
#
_cell.length_a   1.000
_cell.length_b   1.000
_cell.length_c   1.000
_cell.angle_alpha   90.00
_cell.angle_beta   90.00
_cell.angle_gamma   90.00
#
_symmetry.space_group_name_H-M   'P 1'
#
loop_
_entity.id
_entity.type
_entity.pdbx_description
1 polymer ?
#
loop_
_entity_poly.entity_id
_entity_poly.type
_entity_poly.pdbx_seq_one_letter_code
_entity_poly.pdbx_strand_id
1 'polypeptide(L)'
;MADEISTELTATQYVILAENQRKKKALAETKSQFSKVADENRVLLKQLEDTQRENYQVTEHLRRELLTKTEKIAALEADLIKLAQDKDAEMAAFKEASDKEKAKIRSDGEARARELQGTIDSLQAELNNVLEFKERQAEVEEALMRLKEENQVLTEKLEQQRVELDRYYFELNTRMRKEYEQRLEELKKSAEEEVDERLDASVKRILAQNRRMAEELKIHVQETEALQAEVRVLEEARSRLTREVGLKTDIEAGYAQRGARQAAALKESQARISALENSLQQVVQDFDRERQASAKAAAAALADVQAEAEALRRLVKLKTRELKNVRRLAQEVLLQRSDVEAFLLSSLHAVRREIERESLFPRQPGDNSGGPATAATSISGTVSQGIAGGGGGGSRVASDIRDLPWEDRERVLRLLFAKINNQAQQVHFTSLPQHPLSVSGTEALGGLMTEAGPAPVV
;
A
#
# COMPACT_ATOMS: atom_id res chain seq x y z
N MET A 1 8.28 -87.34 98.16
CA MET A 1 9.09 -86.73 99.23
C MET A 1 8.65 -85.28 99.30
N ALA A 2 7.64 -85.00 100.11
CA ALA A 2 7.78 -84.57 101.52
C ALA A 2 8.13 -83.07 101.54
N ASP A 3 7.35 -82.14 102.07
CA ASP A 3 6.32 -82.21 103.11
C ASP A 3 5.19 -81.22 102.86
N GLU A 4 3.99 -81.63 103.26
CA GLU A 4 2.86 -80.75 103.57
C GLU A 4 3.17 -79.94 104.83
N ILE A 5 3.17 -78.61 104.72
CA ILE A 5 2.89 -77.74 105.87
C ILE A 5 1.87 -76.71 105.42
N SER A 6 0.64 -76.90 105.90
CA SER A 6 -0.42 -75.91 105.85
C SER A 6 0.11 -74.58 106.40
N THR A 7 0.34 -73.62 105.51
CA THR A 7 0.41 -72.23 105.89
C THR A 7 -1.01 -71.70 105.77
N GLU A 8 -1.78 -71.81 106.86
CA GLU A 8 -2.92 -70.92 107.04
C GLU A 8 -2.38 -69.49 106.99
N LEU A 9 -2.49 -68.87 105.81
CA LEU A 9 -2.20 -67.45 105.66
C LEU A 9 -3.06 -66.72 106.68
N THR A 10 -2.40 -66.12 107.67
CA THR A 10 -3.07 -65.29 108.68
C THR A 10 -3.88 -64.22 107.92
N ALA A 11 -5.05 -63.81 108.40
CA ALA A 11 -5.92 -62.85 107.69
C ALA A 11 -5.17 -61.59 107.19
N THR A 12 -4.12 -61.18 107.91
CA THR A 12 -3.17 -60.12 107.53
C THR A 12 -2.37 -60.42 106.25
N GLN A 13 -1.91 -61.65 106.03
CA GLN A 13 -1.16 -62.05 104.82
C GLN A 13 -2.07 -62.10 103.58
N TYR A 14 -3.33 -62.53 103.70
CA TYR A 14 -4.32 -62.43 102.60
C TYR A 14 -4.65 -60.98 102.26
N VAL A 15 -4.76 -60.10 103.27
CA VAL A 15 -4.93 -58.66 103.04
C VAL A 15 -3.72 -58.07 102.32
N ILE A 16 -2.49 -58.42 102.71
CA ILE A 16 -1.26 -57.96 102.04
C ILE A 16 -1.15 -58.48 100.61
N LEU A 17 -1.56 -59.72 100.33
CA LEU A 17 -1.57 -60.28 98.97
C LEU A 17 -2.67 -59.65 98.11
N ALA A 18 -3.87 -59.45 98.64
CA ALA A 18 -4.96 -58.75 97.94
C ALA A 18 -4.59 -57.29 97.67
N GLU A 19 -3.94 -56.62 98.62
CA GLU A 19 -3.43 -55.26 98.46
C GLU A 19 -2.28 -55.20 97.44
N ASN A 20 -1.37 -56.18 97.42
CA ASN A 20 -0.35 -56.31 96.37
C ASN A 20 -0.95 -56.60 95.00
N GLN A 21 -1.99 -57.43 94.90
CA GLN A 21 -2.70 -57.67 93.65
C GLN A 21 -3.43 -56.41 93.16
N ARG A 22 -4.07 -55.64 94.06
CA ARG A 22 -4.66 -54.34 93.73
C ARG A 22 -3.60 -53.34 93.27
N LYS A 23 -2.46 -53.25 93.96
CA LYS A 23 -1.32 -52.40 93.56
C LYS A 23 -0.73 -52.82 92.22
N LYS A 24 -0.59 -54.13 91.95
CA LYS A 24 -0.14 -54.66 90.65
C LYS A 24 -1.14 -54.36 89.54
N LYS A 25 -2.44 -54.50 89.79
CA LYS A 25 -3.50 -54.17 88.82
C LYS A 25 -3.53 -52.67 88.53
N ALA A 26 -3.49 -51.82 89.55
CA ALA A 26 -3.38 -50.38 89.39
C ALA A 26 -2.10 -49.98 88.63
N LEU A 27 -0.97 -50.63 88.91
CA LEU A 27 0.29 -50.39 88.20
C LEU A 27 0.26 -50.89 86.74
N ALA A 28 -0.47 -51.97 86.45
CA ALA A 28 -0.69 -52.42 85.08
C ALA A 28 -1.64 -51.48 84.31
N GLU A 29 -2.68 -50.96 84.97
CA GLU A 29 -3.61 -49.98 84.42
C GLU A 29 -2.92 -48.64 84.14
N THR A 30 -2.09 -48.13 85.06
CA THR A 30 -1.31 -46.90 84.82
C THR A 30 -0.25 -47.09 83.74
N LYS A 31 0.39 -48.26 83.65
CA LYS A 31 1.28 -48.61 82.53
C LYS A 31 0.52 -48.68 81.20
N SER A 32 -0.68 -49.25 81.19
CA SER A 32 -1.53 -49.29 79.99
C SER A 32 -1.97 -47.90 79.55
N GLN A 33 -2.37 -47.05 80.50
CA GLN A 33 -2.70 -45.64 80.23
C GLN A 33 -1.50 -44.85 79.73
N PHE A 34 -0.32 -45.03 80.36
CA PHE A 34 0.92 -44.42 79.91
C PHE A 34 1.29 -44.87 78.49
N SER A 35 1.16 -46.16 78.18
CA SER A 35 1.37 -46.68 76.82
C SER A 35 0.42 -46.05 75.82
N LYS A 36 -0.88 -45.95 76.14
CA LYS A 36 -1.87 -45.31 75.27
C LYS A 36 -1.54 -43.84 75.01
N VAL A 37 -1.20 -43.09 76.05
CA VAL A 37 -0.80 -41.68 75.92
C VAL A 37 0.51 -41.54 75.14
N ALA A 38 1.46 -42.47 75.30
CA ALA A 38 2.69 -42.50 74.52
C ALA A 38 2.43 -42.78 73.03
N ASP A 39 1.52 -43.71 72.73
CA ASP A 39 1.10 -44.04 71.35
C ASP A 39 0.32 -42.88 70.72
N GLU A 40 -0.60 -42.24 71.47
CA GLU A 40 -1.33 -41.05 71.05
C GLU A 40 -0.37 -39.88 70.77
N ASN A 41 0.58 -39.60 71.67
CA ASN A 41 1.62 -38.59 71.44
C ASN A 41 2.47 -38.91 70.20
N ARG A 42 2.81 -40.18 69.97
CA ARG A 42 3.55 -40.60 68.78
C ARG A 42 2.73 -40.38 67.49
N VAL A 43 1.42 -40.66 67.52
CA VAL A 43 0.52 -40.41 66.38
C VAL A 43 0.35 -38.92 66.13
N LEU A 44 0.16 -38.10 67.19
CA LEU A 44 0.04 -36.65 67.08
C LEU A 44 1.32 -36.01 66.54
N LEU A 45 2.50 -36.45 66.98
CA LEU A 45 3.78 -36.00 66.43
C LEU A 45 3.90 -36.33 64.95
N LYS A 46 3.50 -37.54 64.55
CA LYS A 46 3.50 -37.94 63.14
C LYS A 46 2.53 -37.09 62.30
N GLN A 47 1.33 -36.83 62.81
CA GLN A 47 0.37 -35.93 62.15
C GLN A 47 0.91 -34.50 62.06
N LEU A 48 1.59 -34.00 63.08
CA LEU A 48 2.24 -32.69 63.04
C LEU A 48 3.36 -32.66 61.98
N GLU A 49 4.18 -33.70 61.89
CA GLU A 49 5.21 -33.79 60.84
C GLU A 49 4.60 -33.85 59.43
N ASP A 50 3.56 -34.66 59.23
CA ASP A 50 2.91 -34.82 57.94
C ASP A 50 2.20 -33.53 57.52
N THR A 51 1.49 -32.85 58.42
CA THR A 51 0.90 -31.53 58.17
C THR A 51 1.96 -30.46 57.90
N GLN A 52 3.11 -30.48 58.59
CA GLN A 52 4.23 -29.59 58.29
C GLN A 52 4.83 -29.84 56.90
N ARG A 53 4.96 -31.10 56.48
CA ARG A 53 5.41 -31.47 55.13
C ARG A 53 4.43 -30.99 54.07
N GLU A 54 3.13 -31.23 54.27
CA GLU A 54 2.08 -30.79 53.35
C GLU A 54 2.05 -29.25 53.24
N ASN A 55 2.07 -28.54 54.37
CA ASN A 55 2.12 -27.08 54.39
C ASN A 55 3.37 -26.54 53.69
N TYR A 56 4.52 -27.19 53.87
CA TYR A 56 5.74 -26.82 53.16
C TYR A 56 5.60 -27.03 51.65
N GLN A 57 5.07 -28.18 51.20
CA GLN A 57 4.84 -28.47 49.78
C GLN A 57 3.87 -27.46 49.14
N VAL A 58 2.78 -27.13 49.81
CA VAL A 58 1.81 -26.13 49.34
C VAL A 58 2.46 -24.75 49.27
N THR A 59 3.21 -24.35 50.30
CA THR A 59 3.91 -23.05 50.32
C THR A 59 4.96 -22.95 49.21
N GLU A 60 5.73 -24.02 48.98
CA GLU A 60 6.71 -24.09 47.89
C GLU A 60 6.04 -24.03 46.52
N HIS A 61 4.92 -24.74 46.32
CA HIS A 61 4.16 -24.67 45.09
C HIS A 61 3.65 -23.25 44.82
N LEU A 62 3.00 -22.63 45.81
CA LEU A 62 2.52 -21.26 45.71
C LEU A 62 3.65 -20.26 45.46
N ARG A 63 4.82 -20.46 46.09
CA ARG A 63 5.99 -19.62 45.86
C ARG A 63 6.49 -19.73 44.42
N ARG A 64 6.57 -20.94 43.86
CA ARG A 64 6.94 -21.16 42.45
C ARG A 64 5.93 -20.54 41.50
N GLU A 65 4.63 -20.74 41.75
CA GLU A 65 3.59 -20.11 40.93
C GLU A 65 3.67 -18.58 40.99
N LEU A 66 3.86 -18.00 42.18
CA LEU A 66 4.05 -16.56 42.34
C LEU A 66 5.27 -16.07 41.55
N LEU A 67 6.41 -16.76 41.64
CA LEU A 67 7.60 -16.41 40.86
C LEU A 67 7.31 -16.43 39.35
N THR A 68 6.71 -17.50 38.84
CA THR A 68 6.38 -17.59 37.40
C THR A 68 5.39 -16.52 36.94
N LYS A 69 4.45 -16.12 37.81
CA LYS A 69 3.51 -15.02 37.52
C LYS A 69 4.23 -13.68 37.53
N THR A 70 5.10 -13.43 38.50
CA THR A 70 5.91 -12.20 38.58
C THR A 70 6.85 -12.07 37.38
N GLU A 71 7.49 -13.16 36.94
CA GLU A 71 8.32 -13.17 35.73
C GLU A 71 7.49 -12.85 34.47
N LYS A 72 6.30 -13.42 34.35
CA LYS A 72 5.37 -13.10 33.25
C LYS A 72 4.91 -11.66 33.28
N ILE A 73 4.61 -11.11 34.46
CA ILE A 73 4.24 -9.70 34.62
C ILE A 73 5.40 -8.81 34.18
N ALA A 74 6.62 -9.07 34.65
CA ALA A 74 7.80 -8.31 34.25
C ALA A 74 8.08 -8.38 32.73
N ALA A 75 7.88 -9.55 32.11
CA ALA A 75 8.00 -9.69 30.66
C ALA A 75 6.93 -8.87 29.91
N LEU A 76 5.67 -8.95 30.33
CA LEU A 76 4.58 -8.17 29.74
C LEU A 76 4.78 -6.66 29.94
N GLU A 77 5.27 -6.22 31.10
CA GLU A 77 5.62 -4.82 31.35
C GLU A 77 6.75 -4.34 30.44
N ALA A 78 7.79 -5.16 30.24
CA ALA A 78 8.87 -4.84 29.30
C ALA A 78 8.38 -4.74 27.85
N ASP A 79 7.48 -5.64 27.44
CA ASP A 79 6.90 -5.62 26.10
C ASP A 79 5.97 -4.40 25.90
N LEU A 80 5.21 -3.99 26.92
CA LEU A 80 4.42 -2.76 26.89
C LEU A 80 5.30 -1.51 26.76
N ILE A 81 6.43 -1.47 27.47
CA ILE A 81 7.39 -0.35 27.36
C ILE A 81 7.99 -0.28 25.96
N LYS A 82 8.42 -1.42 25.39
CA LYS A 82 8.94 -1.48 24.03
C LYS A 82 7.90 -1.03 23.02
N LEU A 83 6.67 -1.54 23.12
CA LEU A 83 5.60 -1.15 22.22
C LEU A 83 5.29 0.35 22.30
N ALA A 84 5.32 0.94 23.49
CA ALA A 84 5.17 2.38 23.67
C ALA A 84 6.32 3.16 23.00
N GLN A 85 7.57 2.72 23.18
CA GLN A 85 8.74 3.33 22.53
C GLN A 85 8.68 3.23 21.00
N ASP A 86 8.29 2.09 20.47
CA ASP A 86 8.12 1.88 19.02
C ASP A 86 7.02 2.80 18.47
N LYS A 87 5.90 2.94 19.19
CA LYS A 87 4.82 3.85 18.81
C LYS A 87 5.25 5.32 18.84
N ASP A 88 6.00 5.72 19.85
CA ASP A 88 6.53 7.09 19.93
C ASP A 88 7.54 7.36 18.80
N ALA A 89 8.37 6.37 18.46
CA ALA A 89 9.31 6.46 17.34
C ALA A 89 8.58 6.54 15.98
N GLU A 90 7.56 5.71 15.75
CA GLU A 90 6.69 5.76 14.56
C GLU A 90 6.00 7.13 14.45
N MET A 91 5.47 7.65 15.55
CA MET A 91 4.81 8.96 15.58
C MET A 91 5.78 10.11 15.34
N ALA A 92 7.00 10.02 15.85
CA ALA A 92 8.05 11.01 15.59
C ALA A 92 8.49 10.99 14.12
N ALA A 93 8.72 9.80 13.55
CA ALA A 93 9.09 9.64 12.15
C ALA A 93 7.98 10.14 11.21
N PHE A 94 6.72 9.85 11.52
CA PHE A 94 5.57 10.33 10.74
C PHE A 94 5.45 11.87 10.81
N LYS A 95 5.65 12.47 11.98
CA LYS A 95 5.66 13.93 12.13
C LYS A 95 6.79 14.56 11.33
N GLU A 96 8.00 14.03 11.43
CA GLU A 96 9.16 14.54 10.67
C GLU A 96 8.94 14.42 9.15
N ALA A 97 8.40 13.30 8.68
CA ALA A 97 8.05 13.12 7.27
C ALA A 97 6.98 14.12 6.80
N SER A 98 5.92 14.30 7.59
CA SER A 98 4.88 15.32 7.32
C SER A 98 5.47 16.73 7.28
N ASP A 99 6.37 17.07 8.20
CA ASP A 99 6.96 18.41 8.28
C ASP A 99 7.94 18.68 7.12
N LYS A 100 8.70 17.66 6.70
CA LYS A 100 9.52 17.71 5.47
C LYS A 100 8.66 17.93 4.23
N GLU A 101 7.56 17.21 4.09
CA GLU A 101 6.66 17.37 2.95
C GLU A 101 6.01 18.76 2.94
N LYS A 102 5.52 19.23 4.10
CA LYS A 102 5.01 20.60 4.24
C LYS A 102 6.06 21.67 3.93
N ALA A 103 7.32 21.43 4.28
CA ALA A 103 8.42 22.36 3.98
C ALA A 103 8.72 22.37 2.47
N LYS A 104 8.72 21.20 1.83
CA LYS A 104 8.92 21.08 0.38
C LYS A 104 7.80 21.77 -0.40
N ILE A 105 6.53 21.51 -0.05
CA ILE A 105 5.38 22.17 -0.69
C ILE A 105 5.45 23.69 -0.53
N ARG A 106 5.87 24.20 0.64
CA ARG A 106 6.06 25.64 0.86
C ARG A 106 7.20 26.20 0.01
N SER A 107 8.35 25.53 -0.03
CA SER A 107 9.49 25.95 -0.86
C SER A 107 9.15 25.98 -2.35
N ASP A 108 8.48 24.94 -2.85
CA ASP A 108 8.05 24.84 -4.24
C ASP A 108 7.00 25.91 -4.57
N GLY A 109 6.07 26.17 -3.64
CA GLY A 109 5.08 27.24 -3.75
C GLY A 109 5.72 28.62 -3.80
N GLU A 110 6.68 28.90 -2.92
CA GLU A 110 7.45 30.15 -2.92
C GLU A 110 8.29 30.33 -4.19
N ALA A 111 8.92 29.25 -4.68
CA ALA A 111 9.68 29.29 -5.93
C ALA A 111 8.78 29.66 -7.13
N ARG A 112 7.62 28.99 -7.27
CA ARG A 112 6.64 29.30 -8.31
C ARG A 112 6.09 30.72 -8.18
N ALA A 113 5.85 31.20 -6.95
CA ALA A 113 5.40 32.57 -6.73
C ALA A 113 6.46 33.59 -7.18
N ARG A 114 7.76 33.34 -6.90
CA ARG A 114 8.86 34.19 -7.37
C ARG A 114 8.99 34.17 -8.89
N GLU A 115 8.86 33.01 -9.53
CA GLU A 115 8.88 32.88 -10.99
C GLU A 115 7.73 33.66 -11.64
N LEU A 116 6.49 33.45 -11.15
CA LEU A 116 5.32 34.17 -11.64
C LEU A 116 5.48 35.69 -11.43
N GLN A 117 5.97 36.12 -10.28
CA GLN A 117 6.25 37.54 -10.05
C GLN A 117 7.28 38.08 -11.04
N GLY A 118 8.36 37.34 -11.31
CA GLY A 118 9.35 37.72 -12.33
C GLY A 118 8.74 37.86 -13.73
N THR A 119 7.82 36.98 -14.12
CA THR A 119 7.11 37.10 -15.41
C THR A 119 6.15 38.29 -15.45
N ILE A 120 5.51 38.62 -14.33
CA ILE A 120 4.65 39.80 -14.22
C ILE A 120 5.49 41.06 -14.39
N ASP A 121 6.61 41.15 -13.69
CA ASP A 121 7.50 42.31 -13.75
C ASP A 121 8.08 42.50 -15.17
N SER A 122 8.44 41.40 -15.85
CA SER A 122 8.91 41.46 -17.25
C SER A 122 7.82 41.93 -18.21
N LEU A 123 6.59 41.41 -18.08
CA LEU A 123 5.46 41.83 -18.92
C LEU A 123 5.06 43.28 -18.65
N GLN A 124 5.15 43.74 -17.40
CA GLN A 124 4.94 45.15 -17.05
C GLN A 124 5.99 46.05 -17.69
N ALA A 125 7.27 45.64 -17.69
CA ALA A 125 8.34 46.38 -18.36
C ALA A 125 8.12 46.43 -19.88
N GLU A 126 7.74 45.31 -20.52
CA GLU A 126 7.40 45.27 -21.94
C GLU A 126 6.20 46.17 -22.27
N LEU A 127 5.16 46.16 -21.44
CA LEU A 127 4.00 47.02 -21.60
C LEU A 127 4.39 48.50 -21.53
N ASN A 128 5.19 48.89 -20.54
CA ASN A 128 5.68 50.26 -20.41
C ASN A 128 6.52 50.68 -21.62
N ASN A 129 7.39 49.80 -22.12
CA ASN A 129 8.17 50.07 -23.33
C ASN A 129 7.28 50.30 -24.57
N VAL A 130 6.19 49.52 -24.71
CA VAL A 130 5.23 49.69 -25.81
C VAL A 130 4.44 50.99 -25.66
N LEU A 131 4.09 51.39 -24.43
CA LEU A 131 3.43 52.66 -24.17
C LEU A 131 4.34 53.84 -24.53
N GLU A 132 5.60 53.83 -24.07
CA GLU A 132 6.58 54.85 -24.46
C GLU A 132 6.81 54.89 -25.97
N PHE A 133 6.86 53.72 -26.62
CA PHE A 133 7.00 53.66 -28.08
C PHE A 133 5.80 54.32 -28.77
N LYS A 134 4.57 54.07 -28.31
CA LYS A 134 3.37 54.70 -28.87
C LYS A 134 3.35 56.21 -28.67
N GLU A 135 3.79 56.70 -27.52
CA GLU A 135 3.91 58.14 -27.26
C GLU A 135 4.94 58.78 -28.20
N ARG A 136 6.15 58.21 -28.29
CA ARG A 136 7.19 58.68 -29.23
C ARG A 136 6.74 58.59 -30.68
N GLN A 137 6.00 57.54 -31.05
CA GLN A 137 5.45 57.37 -32.39
C GLN A 137 4.47 58.51 -32.71
N ALA A 138 3.56 58.84 -31.79
CA ALA A 138 2.61 59.94 -31.98
C ALA A 138 3.34 61.30 -32.14
N GLU A 139 4.37 61.56 -31.34
CA GLU A 139 5.20 62.77 -31.47
C GLU A 139 5.90 62.87 -32.84
N VAL A 140 6.47 61.76 -33.31
CA VAL A 140 7.15 61.68 -34.62
C VAL A 140 6.16 61.83 -35.77
N GLU A 141 4.98 61.21 -35.67
CA GLU A 141 3.92 61.33 -36.67
C GLU A 141 3.40 62.78 -36.75
N GLU A 142 3.22 63.45 -35.62
CA GLU A 142 2.82 64.85 -35.58
C GLU A 142 3.91 65.77 -36.18
N ALA A 143 5.18 65.53 -35.84
CA ALA A 143 6.31 66.27 -36.43
C ALA A 143 6.40 66.07 -37.95
N LEU A 144 6.18 64.85 -38.44
CA LEU A 144 6.14 64.55 -39.88
C LEU A 144 4.99 65.26 -40.59
N MET A 145 3.82 65.34 -39.97
CA MET A 145 2.68 66.06 -40.52
C MET A 145 2.96 67.56 -40.62
N ARG A 146 3.51 68.18 -39.57
CA ARG A 146 3.93 69.59 -39.59
C ARG A 146 4.97 69.86 -40.68
N LEU A 147 5.99 69.02 -40.80
CA LEU A 147 7.03 69.19 -41.82
C LEU A 147 6.49 69.00 -43.24
N LYS A 148 5.51 68.11 -43.44
CA LYS A 148 4.82 67.96 -44.73
C LYS A 148 4.03 69.21 -45.10
N GLU A 149 3.28 69.78 -44.16
CA GLU A 149 2.54 71.02 -44.36
C GLU A 149 3.48 72.19 -44.69
N GLU A 150 4.59 72.33 -43.95
CA GLU A 150 5.61 73.35 -44.23
C GLU A 150 6.23 73.19 -45.62
N ASN A 151 6.57 71.95 -46.03
CA ASN A 151 7.08 71.68 -47.37
C ASN A 151 6.06 71.99 -48.47
N GLN A 152 4.77 71.70 -48.25
CA GLN A 152 3.72 72.05 -49.19
C GLN A 152 3.62 73.57 -49.37
N VAL A 153 3.57 74.33 -48.27
CA VAL A 153 3.52 75.80 -48.32
C VAL A 153 4.77 76.39 -49.00
N LEU A 154 5.97 75.84 -48.72
CA LEU A 154 7.20 76.29 -49.38
C LEU A 154 7.18 75.96 -50.89
N THR A 155 6.67 74.81 -51.27
CA THR A 155 6.55 74.41 -52.69
C THR A 155 5.58 75.33 -53.42
N GLU A 156 4.42 75.63 -52.83
CA GLU A 156 3.45 76.59 -53.39
C GLU A 156 4.06 77.98 -53.54
N LYS A 157 4.81 78.46 -52.54
CA LYS A 157 5.51 79.76 -52.61
C LYS A 157 6.55 79.80 -53.72
N LEU A 158 7.36 78.75 -53.86
CA LEU A 158 8.36 78.65 -54.92
C LEU A 158 7.70 78.57 -56.30
N GLU A 159 6.58 77.88 -56.42
CA GLU A 159 5.81 77.80 -57.66
C GLU A 159 5.19 79.15 -58.03
N GLN A 160 4.64 79.88 -57.06
CA GLN A 160 4.17 81.25 -57.25
C GLN A 160 5.30 82.17 -57.72
N GLN A 161 6.46 82.13 -57.06
CA GLN A 161 7.64 82.90 -57.48
C GLN A 161 8.11 82.52 -58.89
N ARG A 162 8.07 81.24 -59.25
CA ARG A 162 8.41 80.78 -60.60
C ARG A 162 7.45 81.37 -61.62
N VAL A 163 6.15 81.32 -61.36
CA VAL A 163 5.11 81.88 -62.26
C VAL A 163 5.27 83.40 -62.42
N GLU A 164 5.57 84.12 -61.34
CA GLU A 164 5.82 85.56 -61.39
C GLU A 164 7.06 85.91 -62.22
N LEU A 165 8.16 85.18 -62.02
CA LEU A 165 9.38 85.35 -62.80
C LEU A 165 9.17 84.97 -64.28
N ASP A 166 8.51 83.85 -64.55
CA ASP A 166 8.17 83.41 -65.91
C ASP A 166 7.35 84.48 -66.63
N ARG A 167 6.36 85.06 -65.94
CA ARG A 167 5.56 86.17 -66.48
C ARG A 167 6.43 87.41 -66.76
N TYR A 168 7.27 87.81 -65.81
CA TYR A 168 8.17 88.96 -65.98
C TYR A 168 9.13 88.77 -67.17
N TYR A 169 9.79 87.62 -67.25
CA TYR A 169 10.70 87.31 -68.36
C TYR A 169 9.98 87.12 -69.69
N PHE A 170 8.76 86.59 -69.69
CA PHE A 170 7.94 86.50 -70.90
C PHE A 170 7.57 87.90 -71.42
N GLU A 171 7.12 88.79 -70.55
CA GLU A 171 6.79 90.17 -70.91
C GLU A 171 8.03 90.92 -71.41
N LEU A 172 9.17 90.79 -70.73
CA LEU A 172 10.44 91.41 -71.13
C LEU A 172 10.96 90.86 -72.45
N ASN A 173 11.02 89.53 -72.62
CA ASN A 173 11.44 88.89 -73.87
C ASN A 173 10.52 89.28 -75.02
N THR A 174 9.21 89.38 -74.79
CA THR A 174 8.26 89.81 -75.83
C THR A 174 8.53 91.25 -76.26
N ARG A 175 8.82 92.16 -75.31
CA ARG A 175 9.21 93.55 -75.63
C ARG A 175 10.53 93.59 -76.41
N MET A 176 11.58 92.94 -75.89
CA MET A 176 12.88 92.92 -76.56
C MET A 176 12.80 92.27 -77.94
N ARG A 177 12.07 91.16 -78.09
CA ARG A 177 11.86 90.53 -79.40
C ARG A 177 11.20 91.49 -80.37
N LYS A 178 10.15 92.21 -79.98
CA LYS A 178 9.50 93.22 -80.83
C LYS A 178 10.48 94.33 -81.23
N GLU A 179 11.27 94.84 -80.29
CA GLU A 179 12.28 95.89 -80.59
C GLU A 179 13.39 95.39 -81.51
N TYR A 180 13.91 94.18 -81.29
CA TYR A 180 14.94 93.59 -82.14
C TYR A 180 14.39 93.20 -83.51
N GLU A 181 13.17 92.69 -83.58
CA GLU A 181 12.50 92.34 -84.83
C GLU A 181 12.28 93.61 -85.66
N GLN A 182 11.80 94.70 -85.06
CA GLN A 182 11.71 96.01 -85.71
C GLN A 182 13.07 96.50 -86.24
N ARG A 183 14.11 96.52 -85.40
CA ARG A 183 15.46 96.94 -85.83
C ARG A 183 16.04 96.03 -86.90
N LEU A 184 15.83 94.72 -86.78
CA LEU A 184 16.31 93.74 -87.75
C LEU A 184 15.57 93.90 -89.08
N GLU A 185 14.29 94.21 -89.05
CA GLU A 185 13.47 94.42 -90.24
C GLU A 185 13.80 95.74 -90.93
N GLU A 186 14.12 96.78 -90.17
CA GLU A 186 14.71 98.03 -90.67
C GLU A 186 16.09 97.78 -91.31
N LEU A 187 16.98 97.06 -90.62
CA LEU A 187 18.30 96.69 -91.14
C LEU A 187 18.25 95.75 -92.33
N LYS A 188 17.32 94.79 -92.34
CA LYS A 188 17.10 93.89 -93.48
C LYS A 188 16.59 94.68 -94.66
N LYS A 189 15.63 95.59 -94.48
CA LYS A 189 15.17 96.46 -95.58
C LYS A 189 16.31 97.31 -96.12
N SER A 190 17.08 97.98 -95.27
CA SER A 190 18.21 98.80 -95.72
C SER A 190 19.32 97.96 -96.35
N ALA A 191 19.62 96.76 -95.83
CA ALA A 191 20.64 95.88 -96.36
C ALA A 191 20.19 95.15 -97.62
N GLU A 192 18.91 94.76 -97.74
CA GLU A 192 18.32 94.20 -98.96
C GLU A 192 18.25 95.27 -100.04
N GLU A 193 17.90 96.51 -99.71
CA GLU A 193 17.99 97.68 -100.60
C GLU A 193 19.45 97.88 -101.06
N GLU A 194 20.43 97.92 -100.14
CA GLU A 194 21.85 98.07 -100.51
C GLU A 194 22.43 96.87 -101.29
N VAL A 195 22.02 95.64 -100.96
CA VAL A 195 22.44 94.41 -101.65
C VAL A 195 21.80 94.29 -103.02
N ASP A 196 20.54 94.69 -103.17
CA ASP A 196 19.86 94.74 -104.46
C ASP A 196 20.47 95.81 -105.37
N GLU A 197 20.93 96.93 -104.79
CA GLU A 197 21.65 97.99 -105.52
C GLU A 197 23.10 97.62 -105.90
N ARG A 198 23.79 96.77 -105.11
CA ARG A 198 25.25 96.53 -105.27
C ARG A 198 25.65 95.15 -105.78
N LEU A 199 24.82 94.11 -105.64
CA LEU A 199 25.25 92.74 -105.98
C LEU A 199 24.81 92.28 -107.38
N ASP A 200 25.79 91.89 -108.18
CA ASP A 200 25.56 91.19 -109.45
C ASP A 200 24.96 89.78 -109.26
N ALA A 201 24.21 89.31 -110.26
CA ALA A 201 23.46 88.04 -110.24
C ALA A 201 24.31 86.77 -109.96
N SER A 202 25.64 86.83 -110.07
CA SER A 202 26.56 85.73 -109.74
C SER A 202 26.79 85.61 -108.23
N VAL A 203 27.01 86.74 -107.54
CA VAL A 203 27.21 86.78 -106.08
C VAL A 203 25.92 86.39 -105.36
N LYS A 204 24.76 86.84 -105.86
CA LYS A 204 23.44 86.42 -105.36
C LYS A 204 23.25 84.90 -105.45
N ARG A 205 23.76 84.24 -106.50
CA ARG A 205 23.72 82.78 -106.65
C ARG A 205 24.63 82.05 -105.65
N ILE A 206 25.86 82.52 -105.43
CA ILE A 206 26.79 81.90 -104.46
C ILE A 206 26.26 82.05 -103.03
N LEU A 207 25.70 83.20 -102.68
CA LEU A 207 25.07 83.40 -101.36
C LEU A 207 23.84 82.51 -101.16
N ALA A 208 23.03 82.31 -102.20
CA ALA A 208 21.92 81.36 -102.15
C ALA A 208 22.41 79.91 -101.95
N GLN A 209 23.51 79.53 -102.58
CA GLN A 209 24.12 78.21 -102.40
C GLN A 209 24.73 78.02 -101.00
N ASN A 210 25.43 79.03 -100.47
CA ASN A 210 25.92 79.00 -99.09
C ASN A 210 24.78 78.97 -98.06
N ARG A 211 23.66 79.65 -98.30
CA ARG A 211 22.45 79.54 -97.47
C ARG A 211 21.90 78.12 -97.46
N ARG A 212 21.78 77.47 -98.63
CA ARG A 212 21.33 76.08 -98.72
C ARG A 212 22.26 75.13 -97.96
N MET A 213 23.58 75.26 -98.13
CA MET A 213 24.54 74.43 -97.39
C MET A 213 24.49 74.68 -95.87
N ALA A 214 24.27 75.92 -95.43
CA ALA A 214 24.11 76.23 -94.01
C ALA A 214 22.81 75.66 -93.42
N GLU A 215 21.73 75.66 -94.21
CA GLU A 215 20.45 75.03 -93.86
C GLU A 215 20.60 73.51 -93.75
N GLU A 216 21.27 72.87 -94.70
CA GLU A 216 21.57 71.42 -94.67
C GLU A 216 22.43 71.05 -93.46
N LEU A 217 23.49 71.82 -93.17
CA LEU A 217 24.35 71.58 -92.00
C LEU A 217 23.57 71.74 -90.69
N LYS A 218 22.66 72.73 -90.62
CA LYS A 218 21.80 72.95 -89.46
C LYS A 218 20.87 71.77 -89.22
N ILE A 219 20.27 71.21 -90.28
CA ILE A 219 19.42 70.01 -90.18
C ILE A 219 20.23 68.85 -89.61
N HIS A 220 21.43 68.59 -90.13
CA HIS A 220 22.28 67.52 -89.61
C HIS A 220 22.68 67.71 -88.15
N VAL A 221 23.02 68.94 -87.72
CA VAL A 221 23.30 69.21 -86.31
C VAL A 221 22.07 68.91 -85.44
N GLN A 222 20.89 69.36 -85.85
CA GLN A 222 19.64 69.08 -85.14
C GLN A 222 19.32 67.58 -85.05
N GLU A 223 19.54 66.83 -86.13
CA GLU A 223 19.40 65.37 -86.13
C GLU A 223 20.38 64.70 -85.16
N THR A 224 21.65 65.13 -85.15
CA THR A 224 22.64 64.59 -84.22
C THR A 224 22.32 64.91 -82.76
N GLU A 225 21.83 66.12 -82.46
CA GLU A 225 21.38 66.50 -81.12
C GLU A 225 20.16 65.69 -80.68
N ALA A 226 19.20 65.47 -81.58
CA ALA A 226 18.02 64.65 -81.31
C ALA A 226 18.40 63.18 -81.02
N LEU A 227 19.29 62.60 -81.83
CA LEU A 227 19.80 61.25 -81.60
C LEU A 227 20.61 61.15 -80.30
N GLN A 228 21.42 62.16 -79.96
CA GLN A 228 22.15 62.19 -78.68
C GLN A 228 21.21 62.29 -77.48
N ALA A 229 20.12 63.07 -77.59
CA ALA A 229 19.11 63.15 -76.54
C ALA A 229 18.40 61.80 -76.35
N GLU A 230 18.06 61.11 -77.44
CA GLU A 230 17.46 59.78 -77.39
C GLU A 230 18.40 58.75 -76.73
N VAL A 231 19.69 58.75 -77.10
CA VAL A 231 20.70 57.88 -76.47
C VAL A 231 20.77 58.12 -74.96
N ARG A 232 20.78 59.37 -74.51
CA ARG A 232 20.80 59.69 -73.07
C ARG A 232 19.57 59.15 -72.35
N VAL A 233 18.38 59.32 -72.93
CA VAL A 233 17.12 58.78 -72.36
C VAL A 233 17.15 57.26 -72.29
N LEU A 234 17.64 56.59 -73.33
CA LEU A 234 17.77 55.13 -73.36
C LEU A 234 18.80 54.62 -72.34
N GLU A 235 19.92 55.32 -72.14
CA GLU A 235 20.91 54.99 -71.13
C GLU A 235 20.36 55.14 -69.71
N GLU A 236 19.62 56.21 -69.44
CA GLU A 236 18.92 56.40 -68.16
C GLU A 236 17.91 55.29 -67.92
N ALA A 237 17.07 54.96 -68.92
CA ALA A 237 16.09 53.88 -68.82
C ALA A 237 16.77 52.52 -68.57
N ARG A 238 17.85 52.21 -69.30
CA ARG A 238 18.65 51.00 -69.08
C ARG A 238 19.21 50.94 -67.66
N SER A 239 19.73 52.06 -67.15
CA SER A 239 20.28 52.12 -65.80
C SER A 239 19.21 51.86 -64.73
N ARG A 240 17.99 52.41 -64.93
CA ARG A 240 16.84 52.20 -64.04
C ARG A 240 16.39 50.73 -64.06
N LEU A 241 16.17 50.17 -65.26
CA LEU A 241 15.79 48.77 -65.44
C LEU A 241 16.82 47.81 -64.83
N THR A 242 18.11 48.10 -64.99
CA THR A 242 19.17 47.25 -64.41
C THR A 242 19.09 47.22 -62.88
N ARG A 243 18.82 48.37 -62.23
CA ARG A 243 18.63 48.45 -60.78
C ARG A 243 17.35 47.72 -60.35
N GLU A 244 16.25 47.91 -61.08
CA GLU A 244 14.98 47.22 -60.80
C GLU A 244 15.10 45.70 -60.90
N VAL A 245 15.80 45.19 -61.92
CA VAL A 245 16.08 43.76 -62.07
C VAL A 245 16.92 43.27 -60.89
N GLY A 246 17.98 43.98 -60.52
CA GLY A 246 18.80 43.63 -59.36
C GLY A 246 18.01 43.55 -58.06
N LEU A 247 17.15 44.54 -57.80
CA LEU A 247 16.26 44.54 -56.63
C LEU A 247 15.27 43.36 -56.66
N LYS A 248 14.67 43.07 -57.82
CA LYS A 248 13.77 41.91 -57.96
C LYS A 248 14.50 40.59 -57.72
N THR A 249 15.71 40.42 -58.25
CA THR A 249 16.51 39.22 -58.03
C THR A 249 16.88 39.03 -56.55
N ASP A 250 17.22 40.10 -55.84
CA ASP A 250 17.53 40.04 -54.40
C ASP A 250 16.29 39.67 -53.57
N ILE A 251 15.13 40.22 -53.94
CA ILE A 251 13.85 39.90 -53.30
C ILE A 251 13.48 38.44 -53.54
N GLU A 252 13.59 37.95 -54.78
CA GLU A 252 13.33 36.55 -55.14
C GLU A 252 14.27 35.60 -54.38
N ALA A 253 15.57 35.93 -54.30
CA ALA A 253 16.53 35.18 -53.50
C ALA A 253 16.17 35.16 -52.01
N GLY A 254 15.71 36.29 -51.46
CA GLY A 254 15.23 36.38 -50.09
C GLY A 254 13.98 35.53 -49.83
N TYR A 255 13.02 35.50 -50.77
CA TYR A 255 11.85 34.62 -50.69
C TYR A 255 12.24 33.14 -50.79
N ALA A 256 13.13 32.78 -51.71
CA ALA A 256 13.63 31.42 -51.83
C ALA A 256 14.34 30.97 -50.55
N GLN A 257 15.17 31.84 -49.96
CA GLN A 257 15.88 31.53 -48.71
C GLN A 257 14.91 31.37 -47.53
N ARG A 258 13.91 32.25 -47.40
CA ARG A 258 12.86 32.10 -46.37
C ARG A 258 12.06 30.83 -46.57
N GLY A 259 11.69 30.50 -47.80
CA GLY A 259 11.00 29.26 -48.15
C GLY A 259 11.83 28.03 -47.79
N ALA A 260 13.13 28.02 -48.10
CA ALA A 260 14.03 26.93 -47.73
C ALA A 260 14.16 26.76 -46.20
N ARG A 261 14.29 27.86 -45.45
CA ARG A 261 14.33 27.83 -43.98
C ARG A 261 13.03 27.32 -43.37
N GLN A 262 11.88 27.79 -43.88
CA GLN A 262 10.56 27.33 -43.44
C GLN A 262 10.36 25.84 -43.76
N ALA A 263 10.75 25.39 -44.96
CA ALA A 263 10.69 23.98 -45.34
C ALA A 263 11.58 23.09 -44.45
N ALA A 264 12.78 23.55 -44.11
CA ALA A 264 13.66 22.85 -43.17
C ALA A 264 13.05 22.76 -41.77
N ALA A 265 12.50 23.86 -41.25
CA ALA A 265 11.83 23.90 -39.95
C ALA A 265 10.58 23.00 -39.92
N LEU A 266 9.78 22.99 -40.99
CA LEU A 266 8.64 22.08 -41.14
C LEU A 266 9.08 20.61 -41.18
N LYS A 267 10.17 20.29 -41.89
CA LYS A 267 10.69 18.92 -41.94
C LYS A 267 11.19 18.47 -40.56
N GLU A 268 11.83 19.35 -39.82
CA GLU A 268 12.29 19.07 -38.45
C GLU A 268 11.12 18.88 -37.48
N SER A 269 10.10 19.75 -37.53
CA SER A 269 8.92 19.60 -36.69
C SER A 269 8.14 18.32 -37.04
N GLN A 270 8.00 18.00 -38.33
CA GLN A 270 7.40 16.74 -38.78
C GLN A 270 8.17 15.53 -38.22
N ALA A 271 9.50 15.53 -38.28
CA ALA A 271 10.32 14.46 -37.73
C ALA A 271 10.16 14.31 -36.20
N ARG A 272 10.05 15.42 -35.46
CA ARG A 272 9.77 15.40 -34.02
C ARG A 272 8.37 14.84 -33.73
N ILE A 273 7.36 15.24 -34.49
CA ILE A 273 5.99 14.70 -34.38
C ILE A 273 6.02 13.18 -34.61
N SER A 274 6.66 12.71 -35.68
CA SER A 274 6.76 11.27 -35.96
C SER A 274 7.50 10.50 -34.86
N ALA A 275 8.55 11.09 -34.27
CA ALA A 275 9.25 10.47 -33.15
C ALA A 275 8.37 10.36 -31.89
N LEU A 276 7.58 11.42 -31.59
CA LEU A 276 6.64 11.43 -30.48
C LEU A 276 5.48 10.45 -30.71
N GLU A 277 4.95 10.37 -31.93
CA GLU A 277 3.91 9.40 -32.31
C GLU A 277 4.40 7.95 -32.12
N ASN A 278 5.63 7.65 -32.57
CA ASN A 278 6.23 6.33 -32.38
C ASN A 278 6.43 6.00 -30.90
N SER A 279 6.91 6.96 -30.10
CA SER A 279 7.08 6.80 -28.65
C SER A 279 5.73 6.56 -27.95
N LEU A 280 4.71 7.34 -28.30
CA LEU A 280 3.36 7.17 -27.76
C LEU A 280 2.78 5.81 -28.15
N GLN A 281 2.94 5.39 -29.40
CA GLN A 281 2.49 4.08 -29.86
C GLN A 281 3.19 2.94 -29.10
N GLN A 282 4.48 3.09 -28.81
CA GLN A 282 5.22 2.12 -28.00
C GLN A 282 4.68 2.06 -26.57
N VAL A 283 4.49 3.21 -25.92
CA VAL A 283 3.96 3.29 -24.55
C VAL A 283 2.56 2.66 -24.47
N VAL A 284 1.69 2.93 -25.45
CA VAL A 284 0.34 2.32 -25.51
C VAL A 284 0.44 0.80 -25.66
N GLN A 285 1.33 0.30 -26.52
CA GLN A 285 1.55 -1.15 -26.65
C GLN A 285 2.06 -1.79 -25.37
N ASP A 286 2.96 -1.12 -24.66
CA ASP A 286 3.52 -1.63 -23.40
C ASP A 286 2.46 -1.64 -22.29
N PHE A 287 1.62 -0.60 -22.20
CA PHE A 287 0.45 -0.59 -21.31
C PHE A 287 -0.54 -1.70 -21.62
N ASP A 288 -0.84 -1.97 -22.90
CA ASP A 288 -1.73 -3.06 -23.27
C ASP A 288 -1.14 -4.43 -22.92
N ARG A 289 0.18 -4.62 -23.09
CA ARG A 289 0.88 -5.85 -22.67
C ARG A 289 0.82 -6.02 -21.16
N GLU A 290 1.11 -4.97 -20.40
CA GLU A 290 1.06 -5.00 -18.93
C GLU A 290 -0.35 -5.26 -18.43
N ARG A 291 -1.35 -4.58 -19.00
CA ARG A 291 -2.76 -4.80 -18.70
C ARG A 291 -3.19 -6.24 -18.99
N GLN A 292 -2.76 -6.83 -20.11
CA GLN A 292 -3.04 -8.23 -20.42
C GLN A 292 -2.34 -9.19 -19.46
N ALA A 293 -1.09 -8.91 -19.08
CA ALA A 293 -0.35 -9.72 -18.12
C ALA A 293 -1.01 -9.68 -16.73
N SER A 294 -1.38 -8.48 -16.26
CA SER A 294 -2.10 -8.27 -15.00
C SER A 294 -3.46 -8.96 -15.01
N ALA A 295 -4.23 -8.85 -16.11
CA ALA A 295 -5.50 -9.55 -16.25
C ALA A 295 -5.34 -11.09 -16.21
N LYS A 296 -4.31 -11.63 -16.86
CA LYS A 296 -3.99 -13.07 -16.80
C LYS A 296 -3.58 -13.50 -15.40
N ALA A 297 -2.74 -12.72 -14.71
CA ALA A 297 -2.31 -13.00 -13.35
C ALA A 297 -3.50 -12.98 -12.37
N ALA A 298 -4.38 -11.98 -12.47
CA ALA A 298 -5.60 -11.90 -11.67
C ALA A 298 -6.55 -13.06 -11.95
N ALA A 299 -6.70 -13.47 -13.22
CA ALA A 299 -7.52 -14.63 -13.59
C ALA A 299 -6.95 -15.94 -13.03
N ALA A 300 -5.62 -16.12 -13.06
CA ALA A 300 -4.95 -17.28 -12.46
C ALA A 300 -5.15 -17.32 -10.94
N ALA A 301 -4.92 -16.20 -10.24
CA ALA A 301 -5.15 -16.11 -8.80
C ALA A 301 -6.60 -16.39 -8.41
N LEU A 302 -7.57 -15.91 -9.20
CA LEU A 302 -8.99 -16.24 -8.99
C LEU A 302 -9.26 -17.73 -9.17
N ALA A 303 -8.66 -18.37 -10.17
CA ALA A 303 -8.80 -19.81 -10.39
C ALA A 303 -8.23 -20.63 -9.24
N ASP A 304 -7.06 -20.24 -8.71
CA ASP A 304 -6.42 -20.90 -7.56
C ASP A 304 -7.29 -20.78 -6.30
N VAL A 305 -7.76 -19.57 -5.97
CA VAL A 305 -8.67 -19.33 -4.84
C VAL A 305 -9.99 -20.10 -5.00
N GLN A 306 -10.53 -20.19 -6.22
CA GLN A 306 -11.72 -21.00 -6.50
C GLN A 306 -11.46 -22.49 -6.27
N ALA A 307 -10.32 -23.02 -6.71
CA ALA A 307 -9.94 -24.41 -6.50
C ALA A 307 -9.76 -24.73 -5.00
N GLU A 308 -9.12 -23.85 -4.24
CA GLU A 308 -8.99 -23.97 -2.78
C GLU A 308 -10.35 -23.93 -2.08
N ALA A 309 -11.22 -22.99 -2.45
CA ALA A 309 -12.57 -22.89 -1.89
C ALA A 309 -13.39 -24.16 -2.16
N GLU A 310 -13.26 -24.75 -3.35
CA GLU A 310 -13.88 -26.04 -3.66
C GLU A 310 -13.30 -27.19 -2.83
N ALA A 311 -11.97 -27.26 -2.69
CA ALA A 311 -11.30 -28.28 -1.89
C ALA A 311 -11.75 -28.21 -0.42
N LEU A 312 -11.79 -27.01 0.16
CA LEU A 312 -12.28 -26.77 1.52
C LEU A 312 -13.76 -27.16 1.65
N ARG A 313 -14.62 -26.83 0.69
CA ARG A 313 -16.03 -27.27 0.69
C ARG A 313 -16.15 -28.79 0.66
N ARG A 314 -15.32 -29.49 -0.11
CA ARG A 314 -15.30 -30.97 -0.16
C ARG A 314 -14.82 -31.54 1.19
N LEU A 315 -13.78 -30.97 1.79
CA LEU A 315 -13.26 -31.37 3.09
C LEU A 315 -14.31 -31.20 4.20
N VAL A 316 -15.01 -30.07 4.23
CA VAL A 316 -16.11 -29.82 5.19
C VAL A 316 -17.22 -30.85 5.03
N LYS A 317 -17.60 -31.20 3.80
CA LYS A 317 -18.61 -32.25 3.55
C LYS A 317 -18.15 -33.62 4.09
N LEU A 318 -16.89 -33.99 3.88
CA LEU A 318 -16.32 -35.24 4.41
C LEU A 318 -16.30 -35.24 5.94
N LYS A 319 -15.77 -34.17 6.57
CA LYS A 319 -15.75 -34.04 8.03
C LYS A 319 -17.16 -34.04 8.64
N THR A 320 -18.13 -33.44 7.96
CA THR A 320 -19.54 -33.50 8.39
C THR A 320 -20.09 -34.93 8.35
N ARG A 321 -19.74 -35.74 7.34
CA ARG A 321 -20.12 -37.16 7.25
C ARG A 321 -19.44 -37.99 8.34
N GLU A 322 -18.15 -37.79 8.56
CA GLU A 322 -17.41 -38.42 9.67
C GLU A 322 -18.05 -38.10 11.01
N LEU A 323 -18.38 -36.83 11.27
CA LEU A 323 -19.06 -36.41 12.50
C LEU A 323 -20.46 -37.02 12.66
N LYS A 324 -21.19 -37.25 11.56
CA LYS A 324 -22.47 -37.98 11.61
C LYS A 324 -22.25 -39.45 11.96
N ASN A 325 -21.23 -40.09 11.38
CA ASN A 325 -20.89 -41.48 11.67
C ASN A 325 -20.44 -41.65 13.13
N VAL A 326 -19.58 -40.77 13.63
CA VAL A 326 -19.13 -40.77 15.04
C VAL A 326 -20.34 -40.59 15.97
N ARG A 327 -21.26 -39.67 15.66
CA ARG A 327 -22.50 -39.50 16.45
C ARG A 327 -23.37 -40.76 16.44
N ARG A 328 -23.55 -41.41 15.29
CA ARG A 328 -24.31 -42.66 15.20
C ARG A 328 -23.66 -43.76 16.03
N LEU A 329 -22.35 -43.95 15.90
CA LEU A 329 -21.61 -44.96 16.66
C LEU A 329 -21.68 -44.67 18.17
N ALA A 330 -21.51 -43.41 18.58
CA ALA A 330 -21.67 -43.02 19.97
C ALA A 330 -23.10 -43.33 20.49
N GLN A 331 -24.13 -43.10 19.69
CA GLN A 331 -25.50 -43.45 20.03
C GLN A 331 -25.71 -44.98 20.13
N GLU A 332 -25.13 -45.77 19.22
CA GLU A 332 -25.16 -47.24 19.28
C GLU A 332 -24.48 -47.77 20.55
N VAL A 333 -23.31 -47.22 20.92
CA VAL A 333 -22.61 -47.58 22.16
C VAL A 333 -23.44 -47.22 23.40
N LEU A 334 -24.13 -46.08 23.39
CA LEU A 334 -25.01 -45.69 24.49
C LEU A 334 -26.23 -46.62 24.61
N LEU A 335 -26.83 -47.03 23.48
CA LEU A 335 -27.93 -48.01 23.48
C LEU A 335 -27.45 -49.37 24.01
N GLN A 336 -26.33 -49.88 23.52
CA GLN A 336 -25.74 -51.13 24.01
C GLN A 336 -25.44 -51.05 25.51
N ARG A 337 -24.91 -49.91 25.99
CA ARG A 337 -24.70 -49.67 27.42
C ARG A 337 -26.03 -49.70 28.19
N SER A 338 -27.06 -49.02 27.69
CA SER A 338 -28.39 -49.03 28.30
C SER A 338 -28.98 -50.45 28.38
N ASP A 339 -28.79 -51.26 27.33
CA ASP A 339 -29.25 -52.66 27.30
C ASP A 339 -28.50 -53.51 28.34
N VAL A 340 -27.18 -53.34 28.47
CA VAL A 340 -26.37 -54.00 29.50
C VAL A 340 -26.80 -53.56 30.90
N GLU A 341 -27.03 -52.27 31.11
CA GLU A 341 -27.53 -51.73 32.37
C GLU A 341 -28.91 -52.33 32.71
N ALA A 342 -29.83 -52.41 31.75
CA ALA A 342 -31.14 -53.02 31.91
C ALA A 342 -31.05 -54.53 32.23
N PHE A 343 -30.18 -55.27 31.55
CA PHE A 343 -29.93 -56.69 31.83
C PHE A 343 -29.36 -56.91 33.23
N LEU A 344 -28.40 -56.10 33.66
CA LEU A 344 -27.81 -56.16 35.00
C LEU A 344 -28.83 -55.81 36.08
N LEU A 345 -29.67 -54.79 35.85
CA LEU A 345 -30.77 -54.45 36.75
C LEU A 345 -31.82 -55.56 36.84
N SER A 346 -32.20 -56.15 35.71
CA SER A 346 -33.12 -57.32 35.67
C SER A 346 -32.52 -58.51 36.41
N SER A 347 -31.22 -58.77 36.25
CA SER A 347 -30.49 -59.83 36.95
C SER A 347 -30.46 -59.58 38.47
N LEU A 348 -30.21 -58.33 38.88
CA LEU A 348 -30.29 -57.93 40.29
C LEU A 348 -31.71 -58.08 40.85
N HIS A 349 -32.75 -57.70 40.10
CA HIS A 349 -34.14 -57.89 40.52
C HIS A 349 -34.52 -59.36 40.61
N ALA A 350 -34.06 -60.20 39.69
CA ALA A 350 -34.27 -61.65 39.75
C ALA A 350 -33.61 -62.27 40.98
N VAL A 351 -32.37 -61.89 41.28
CA VAL A 351 -31.66 -62.32 42.50
C VAL A 351 -32.41 -61.84 43.74
N ARG A 352 -32.84 -60.58 43.80
CA ARG A 352 -33.61 -60.06 44.94
C ARG A 352 -34.93 -60.80 45.15
N ARG A 353 -35.68 -61.11 44.09
CA ARG A 353 -36.91 -61.91 44.20
C ARG A 353 -36.62 -63.31 44.74
N GLU A 354 -35.50 -63.92 44.35
CA GLU A 354 -35.15 -65.25 44.85
C GLU A 354 -34.65 -65.19 46.30
N ILE A 355 -33.95 -64.13 46.72
CA ILE A 355 -33.64 -63.85 48.15
C ILE A 355 -34.94 -63.71 48.95
N GLU A 356 -35.90 -62.92 48.47
CA GLU A 356 -37.21 -62.76 49.11
C GLU A 356 -37.96 -64.10 49.20
N ARG A 357 -37.97 -64.88 48.12
CA ARG A 357 -38.59 -66.22 48.06
C ARG A 357 -37.92 -67.23 48.99
N GLU A 358 -36.59 -67.22 49.10
CA GLU A 358 -35.83 -68.07 50.02
C GLU A 358 -36.04 -67.65 51.49
N SER A 359 -36.25 -66.35 51.75
CA SER A 359 -36.65 -65.84 53.06
C SER A 359 -38.10 -66.20 53.45
N LEU A 360 -39.00 -66.34 52.47
CA LEU A 360 -40.42 -66.69 52.66
C LEU A 360 -40.66 -68.21 52.78
N PHE A 361 -39.73 -69.04 52.30
CA PHE A 361 -39.72 -70.49 52.50
C PHE A 361 -38.40 -70.97 53.13
N PRO A 362 -38.28 -70.92 54.48
CA PRO A 362 -37.12 -71.48 55.18
C PRO A 362 -37.09 -73.00 54.95
N ARG A 363 -36.04 -73.48 54.29
CA ARG A 363 -35.77 -74.90 54.16
C ARG A 363 -35.36 -75.43 55.55
N GLN A 364 -36.25 -76.14 56.24
CA GLN A 364 -35.94 -76.90 57.45
C GLN A 364 -35.00 -78.07 57.11
N PRO A 365 -33.86 -78.23 57.82
CA PRO A 365 -33.09 -79.46 57.83
C PRO A 365 -33.31 -80.20 59.18
N GLY A 366 -33.95 -81.36 59.13
CA GLY A 366 -33.70 -82.45 60.07
C GLY A 366 -32.96 -83.55 59.29
N ASP A 367 -32.14 -84.42 59.86
CA ASP A 367 -31.77 -84.70 61.25
C ASP A 367 -30.61 -85.70 61.14
N ASN A 368 -29.48 -85.49 61.85
CA ASN A 368 -28.69 -86.59 62.43
C ASN A 368 -27.57 -86.07 63.34
N SER A 369 -27.88 -86.08 64.64
CA SER A 369 -27.08 -86.63 65.75
C SER A 369 -25.55 -86.45 65.79
N GLY A 370 -25.08 -85.82 66.87
CA GLY A 370 -23.94 -86.30 67.67
C GLY A 370 -22.64 -85.48 67.56
N GLY A 371 -22.44 -84.55 68.51
CA GLY A 371 -21.19 -83.78 68.69
C GLY A 371 -20.03 -84.57 69.34
N PRO A 372 -19.10 -83.94 70.09
CA PRO A 372 -18.93 -82.50 70.36
C PRO A 372 -17.46 -81.99 70.31
N ALA A 373 -17.32 -80.67 70.49
CA ALA A 373 -16.19 -79.91 71.08
C ALA A 373 -14.80 -79.97 70.42
N THR A 374 -14.26 -78.81 70.00
CA THR A 374 -13.31 -78.00 70.80
C THR A 374 -12.78 -76.79 69.99
N ALA A 375 -12.85 -75.63 70.64
CA ALA A 375 -11.86 -74.55 70.70
C ALA A 375 -11.08 -74.10 69.44
N ALA A 376 -11.30 -72.82 69.12
CA ALA A 376 -10.29 -71.77 68.94
C ALA A 376 -9.03 -72.08 68.12
N THR A 377 -8.74 -71.23 67.14
CA THR A 377 -7.62 -70.26 67.24
C THR A 377 -7.51 -69.45 65.95
N SER A 378 -7.49 -68.14 66.14
CA SER A 378 -7.01 -67.07 65.26
C SER A 378 -5.66 -67.36 64.60
N ILE A 379 -5.41 -66.86 63.39
CA ILE A 379 -4.16 -66.16 63.08
C ILE A 379 -4.41 -65.17 61.92
N SER A 380 -4.07 -63.93 62.27
CA SER A 380 -3.86 -62.77 61.42
C SER A 380 -2.42 -62.79 60.88
N GLY A 381 -2.21 -62.29 59.67
CA GLY A 381 -0.87 -62.04 59.11
C GLY A 381 -0.93 -61.73 57.62
N THR A 382 -1.31 -60.53 57.19
CA THR A 382 -0.43 -59.38 56.87
C THR A 382 0.78 -59.64 55.97
N VAL A 383 0.76 -58.91 54.84
CA VAL A 383 1.87 -58.27 54.11
C VAL A 383 2.52 -59.06 52.96
N SER A 384 2.00 -58.74 51.76
CA SER A 384 2.70 -58.10 50.64
C SER A 384 4.23 -58.16 50.58
N GLN A 385 4.75 -58.67 49.46
CA GLN A 385 5.56 -57.95 48.44
C GLN A 385 6.22 -59.04 47.60
N GLY A 386 5.69 -59.34 46.41
CA GLY A 386 6.19 -58.73 45.18
C GLY A 386 7.43 -59.46 44.67
N ILE A 387 7.29 -60.23 43.58
CA ILE A 387 8.10 -60.14 42.35
C ILE A 387 7.68 -61.26 41.39
N ALA A 388 7.75 -60.86 40.13
CA ALA A 388 7.39 -61.54 38.89
C ALA A 388 7.87 -62.98 38.70
N GLY A 389 7.09 -63.68 37.87
CA GLY A 389 7.65 -64.53 36.82
C GLY A 389 7.61 -66.03 37.09
N GLY A 390 6.82 -66.73 36.29
CA GLY A 390 7.04 -68.14 36.00
C GLY A 390 5.94 -69.08 36.48
N GLY A 391 5.08 -69.45 35.53
CA GLY A 391 4.65 -70.83 35.27
C GLY A 391 4.14 -71.69 36.42
N GLY A 392 2.86 -72.06 36.31
CA GLY A 392 2.41 -73.39 36.72
C GLY A 392 1.36 -73.40 37.82
N GLY A 393 0.34 -74.23 37.58
CA GLY A 393 -0.38 -74.88 38.67
C GLY A 393 -1.68 -74.20 39.06
N GLY A 394 -2.78 -74.79 38.60
CA GLY A 394 -4.14 -74.43 38.96
C GLY A 394 -4.39 -74.26 40.45
N SER A 395 -5.25 -73.29 40.76
CA SER A 395 -6.42 -73.54 41.60
C SER A 395 -7.45 -72.46 41.32
N ARG A 396 -8.13 -72.58 40.17
CA ARG A 396 -9.46 -71.99 40.05
C ARG A 396 -10.37 -72.88 40.88
N VAL A 397 -10.54 -72.54 42.15
CA VAL A 397 -11.82 -72.79 42.79
C VAL A 397 -12.79 -71.80 42.14
N ALA A 398 -13.22 -72.15 40.92
CA ALA A 398 -14.48 -71.67 40.41
C ALA A 398 -15.51 -72.38 41.29
N SER A 399 -15.80 -71.79 42.46
CA SER A 399 -17.15 -71.94 43.00
C SER A 399 -18.04 -71.44 41.87
N ASP A 400 -18.73 -72.35 41.21
CA ASP A 400 -19.58 -72.00 40.10
C ASP A 400 -20.56 -70.94 40.64
N ILE A 401 -20.87 -69.89 39.89
CA ILE A 401 -21.77 -68.81 40.39
C ILE A 401 -23.10 -69.38 40.88
N ARG A 402 -23.44 -70.58 40.38
CA ARG A 402 -24.58 -71.43 40.72
C ARG A 402 -24.55 -72.02 42.14
N ASP A 403 -23.42 -71.97 42.85
CA ASP A 403 -23.23 -72.57 44.18
C ASP A 403 -23.18 -71.53 45.32
N LEU A 404 -23.20 -70.23 45.00
CA LEU A 404 -23.23 -69.17 46.02
C LEU A 404 -24.65 -68.94 46.57
N PRO A 405 -24.82 -68.59 47.86
CA PRO A 405 -26.09 -68.11 48.38
C PRO A 405 -26.50 -66.83 47.65
N TRP A 406 -27.80 -66.58 47.54
CA TRP A 406 -28.31 -65.50 46.70
C TRP A 406 -27.84 -64.10 47.14
N GLU A 407 -27.58 -63.89 48.43
CA GLU A 407 -27.00 -62.65 48.97
C GLU A 407 -25.60 -62.34 48.41
N ASP A 408 -24.75 -63.36 48.30
CA ASP A 408 -23.39 -63.21 47.76
C ASP A 408 -23.42 -62.96 46.25
N ARG A 409 -24.40 -63.53 45.53
CA ARG A 409 -24.64 -63.23 44.12
C ARG A 409 -25.05 -61.77 43.90
N GLU A 410 -25.87 -61.20 44.79
CA GLU A 410 -26.23 -59.78 44.73
C GLU A 410 -25.00 -58.88 44.95
N ARG A 411 -24.14 -59.19 45.94
CA ARG A 411 -22.90 -58.44 46.18
C ARG A 411 -21.96 -58.49 44.98
N VAL A 412 -21.79 -59.65 44.36
CA VAL A 412 -20.96 -59.83 43.16
C VAL A 412 -21.53 -59.01 41.99
N LEU A 413 -22.84 -59.02 41.76
CA LEU A 413 -23.48 -58.22 40.70
C LEU A 413 -23.35 -56.70 40.94
N ARG A 414 -23.47 -56.24 42.20
CA ARG A 414 -23.25 -54.83 42.56
C ARG A 414 -21.79 -54.40 42.39
N LEU A 415 -20.84 -55.26 42.76
CA LEU A 415 -19.41 -55.04 42.54
C LEU A 415 -19.07 -54.99 41.04
N LEU A 416 -19.68 -55.85 40.22
CA LEU A 416 -19.57 -55.82 38.77
C LEU A 416 -20.10 -54.51 38.19
N PHE A 417 -21.28 -54.05 38.62
CA PHE A 417 -21.86 -52.78 38.20
C PHE A 417 -20.95 -51.59 38.55
N ALA A 418 -20.39 -51.56 39.76
CA ALA A 418 -19.46 -50.52 40.17
C ALA A 418 -18.15 -50.55 39.37
N LYS A 419 -17.61 -51.75 39.09
CA LYS A 419 -16.36 -51.92 38.34
C LYS A 419 -16.49 -51.50 36.87
N ILE A 420 -17.60 -51.86 36.21
CA ILE A 420 -17.88 -51.49 34.81
C ILE A 420 -18.03 -49.98 34.68
N ASN A 421 -18.76 -49.33 35.59
CA ASN A 421 -18.95 -47.88 35.56
C ASN A 421 -17.67 -47.07 35.84
N ASN A 422 -16.78 -47.59 36.70
CA ASN A 422 -15.52 -46.91 37.04
C ASN A 422 -14.46 -47.05 35.91
N GLN A 423 -14.43 -48.20 35.20
CA GLN A 423 -13.58 -48.36 34.01
C GLN A 423 -13.98 -47.43 32.86
N ALA A 424 -15.28 -47.19 32.65
CA ALA A 424 -15.76 -46.30 31.59
C ALA A 424 -15.34 -44.82 31.78
N GLN A 425 -15.16 -44.37 33.03
CA GLN A 425 -14.75 -42.99 33.33
C GLN A 425 -13.24 -42.74 33.13
N GLN A 426 -12.38 -43.74 33.34
CA GLN A 426 -10.92 -43.59 33.19
C GLN A 426 -10.46 -43.48 31.73
N VAL A 427 -11.16 -44.12 30.79
CA VAL A 427 -10.80 -44.09 29.35
C VAL A 427 -11.20 -42.76 28.70
N HIS A 428 -12.25 -42.09 29.19
CA HIS A 428 -12.79 -40.87 28.60
C HIS A 428 -11.90 -39.62 28.81
N PHE A 429 -10.98 -39.64 29.78
CA PHE A 429 -10.07 -38.52 30.07
C PHE A 429 -8.71 -38.60 29.36
N THR A 430 -8.33 -39.76 28.83
CA THR A 430 -6.99 -39.98 28.25
C THR A 430 -6.92 -39.78 26.74
N SER A 431 -8.05 -39.56 26.03
CA SER A 431 -8.09 -39.58 24.55
C SER A 431 -8.77 -38.37 23.88
N LEU A 432 -8.58 -37.16 24.39
CA LEU A 432 -8.98 -35.95 23.64
C LEU A 432 -7.89 -35.56 22.63
N PRO A 433 -8.19 -35.43 21.32
CA PRO A 433 -7.22 -34.95 20.34
C PRO A 433 -6.90 -33.47 20.53
N GLN A 434 -5.62 -33.10 20.43
CA GLN A 434 -5.18 -31.71 20.41
C GLN A 434 -5.67 -31.00 19.14
N HIS A 435 -6.31 -29.83 19.30
CA HIS A 435 -6.82 -29.01 18.19
C HIS A 435 -5.67 -28.23 17.52
N PRO A 436 -5.57 -28.24 16.18
CA PRO A 436 -4.62 -27.40 15.46
C PRO A 436 -5.24 -26.03 15.21
N LEU A 437 -5.25 -25.19 16.24
CA LEU A 437 -5.36 -23.74 16.09
C LEU A 437 -4.31 -23.09 17.00
N SER A 438 -3.05 -23.45 16.76
CA SER A 438 -1.93 -22.58 17.08
C SER A 438 -1.84 -21.57 15.94
N VAL A 439 -2.12 -20.31 16.26
CA VAL A 439 -1.99 -19.18 15.34
C VAL A 439 -0.50 -18.94 15.15
N SER A 440 0.10 -19.61 14.17
CA SER A 440 1.39 -19.25 13.58
C SER A 440 1.09 -18.58 12.25
N GLY A 441 1.02 -17.25 12.25
CA GLY A 441 0.63 -16.46 11.10
C GLY A 441 0.79 -14.97 11.34
N THR A 442 2.01 -14.53 11.63
CA THR A 442 2.43 -13.13 11.52
C THR A 442 3.56 -12.99 10.49
N GLU A 443 3.36 -13.58 9.31
CA GLU A 443 4.10 -13.24 8.10
C GLU A 443 3.08 -13.24 6.94
N ALA A 444 3.19 -12.23 6.06
CA ALA A 444 2.29 -11.91 4.95
C ALA A 444 1.07 -10.99 5.26
N LEU A 445 1.35 -9.80 5.78
CA LEU A 445 0.51 -8.60 5.56
C LEU A 445 1.39 -7.43 5.11
N GLY A 446 2.28 -7.70 4.15
CA GLY A 446 3.03 -6.70 3.39
C GLY A 446 2.68 -6.84 1.92
N GLY A 447 1.67 -6.11 1.46
CA GLY A 447 1.26 -6.18 0.05
C GLY A 447 -0.13 -5.63 -0.25
N LEU A 448 -0.47 -4.47 0.30
CA LEU A 448 -1.61 -3.66 -0.15
C LEU A 448 -1.36 -2.20 0.30
N MET A 449 -0.25 -1.63 -0.18
CA MET A 449 -0.16 -0.17 -0.29
C MET A 449 -0.93 0.21 -1.55
N THR A 450 -2.04 0.89 -1.31
CA THR A 450 -2.86 1.58 -2.30
C THR A 450 -2.03 2.62 -3.05
N GLU A 451 -1.64 2.33 -4.29
CA GLU A 451 -1.37 3.37 -5.28
C GLU A 451 -2.70 3.93 -5.80
N ALA A 452 -3.31 4.80 -5.00
CA ALA A 452 -4.33 5.72 -5.46
C ALA A 452 -3.68 7.11 -5.47
N GLY A 453 -3.08 7.47 -6.61
CA GLY A 453 -2.63 8.83 -6.87
C GLY A 453 -3.83 9.80 -6.94
N PRO A 454 -3.67 11.07 -6.52
CA PRO A 454 -4.75 12.04 -6.56
C PRO A 454 -5.14 12.34 -8.01
N ALA A 455 -6.44 12.23 -8.30
CA ALA A 455 -7.03 12.64 -9.57
C ALA A 455 -6.80 14.14 -9.81
N PRO A 456 -6.44 14.57 -11.03
CA PRO A 456 -6.37 15.98 -11.37
C PRO A 456 -7.80 16.54 -11.45
N VAL A 457 -8.06 17.56 -10.64
CA VAL A 457 -9.24 18.42 -10.77
C VAL A 457 -9.02 19.30 -11.99
N VAL A 458 -9.94 19.20 -12.95
CA VAL A 458 -10.14 20.15 -14.06
C VAL A 458 -10.94 21.33 -13.57
#